data_AF-A0A1Y1JUA6-F1
#
_entry.id   AF-A0A1Y1JUA6-F1
#
_cell.length_a   1.000
_cell.length_b   1.000
_cell.length_c   1.000
_cell.angle_alpha   90.00
_cell.angle_beta   90.00
_cell.angle_gamma   90.00
#
_symmetry.space_group_name_H-M   'P 1'
#
loop_
_entity.id
_entity.type
_entity.pdbx_description
1 polymer ?
#
loop_
_entity_poly.entity_id
_entity_poly.type
_entity_poly.pdbx_seq_one_letter_code
_entity_poly.pdbx_strand_id
1 'polypeptide(L)'
;MTENKKYAFLKEFNTYKQKMDHCVNYSEDQYNNKCDNIVMDTYGNSNYVYKGKCPQIICYLKSILHDDQKSFSAVGCKYLNYWVYHDLLNRKYITGILSLYHSLLTNLYSIFSEEALKDAKKKYIQDIDLPEITAIFNMNSCLDIKKRKGQYDAGDHFCKELEEYIYKYNSLTNYKDSITGASHKISHCKTNTSANIIIPTILILLIPGFLFTFYKVNDDVIITPHNSRFHRGIANIINKWCNIHQIKRNSLQQPDTCNSILWESRYNMLYNTT
;
A
#
# COMPACT_ATOMS: atom_id res chain seq x y z
N MET A 1 1.83 8.69 21.54
CA MET A 1 2.02 8.68 20.08
C MET A 1 2.32 7.24 19.68
N THR A 2 1.32 6.52 19.20
CA THR A 2 1.47 5.10 18.81
C THR A 2 2.39 5.04 17.61
N GLU A 3 3.56 4.42 17.77
CA GLU A 3 4.53 4.27 16.70
C GLU A 3 3.86 3.50 15.55
N ASN A 4 3.68 4.15 14.40
CA ASN A 4 3.07 3.53 13.24
C ASN A 4 3.99 2.40 12.74
N LYS A 5 3.70 1.18 13.18
CA LYS A 5 4.51 -0.02 12.89
C LYS A 5 4.69 -0.26 11.38
N LYS A 6 3.82 0.29 10.52
CA LYS A 6 3.90 0.18 9.05
C LYS A 6 5.27 0.61 8.52
N TYR A 7 5.86 1.66 9.08
CA TYR A 7 7.09 2.29 8.57
C TYR A 7 8.27 2.18 9.52
N ALA A 8 8.24 1.26 10.48
CA ALA A 8 9.32 1.09 11.46
C ALA A 8 10.69 0.80 10.81
N PHE A 9 10.69 0.14 9.64
CA PHE A 9 11.90 -0.19 8.88
C PHE A 9 12.65 1.03 8.34
N LEU A 10 12.03 2.21 8.26
CA LEU A 10 12.68 3.43 7.77
C LEU A 10 13.81 3.90 8.69
N LYS A 11 13.82 3.49 9.96
CA LYS A 11 14.92 3.78 10.89
C LYS A 11 16.26 3.23 10.40
N GLU A 12 16.24 2.15 9.63
CA GLU A 12 17.44 1.50 9.10
C GLU A 12 17.82 1.98 7.68
N PHE A 13 16.98 2.78 7.02
CA PHE A 13 17.23 3.22 5.64
C PHE A 13 18.56 3.97 5.48
N ASN A 14 18.95 4.77 6.47
CA ASN A 14 20.23 5.47 6.45
C ASN A 14 21.42 4.50 6.37
N THR A 15 21.34 3.35 7.05
CA THR A 15 22.38 2.31 7.00
C THR A 15 22.48 1.71 5.60
N TYR A 16 21.35 1.40 4.97
CA TYR A 16 21.34 0.85 3.61
C TYR A 16 21.72 1.88 2.55
N LYS A 17 21.36 3.15 2.75
CA LYS A 17 21.86 4.27 1.95
C LYS A 17 23.38 4.33 1.97
N GLN A 18 24.00 4.28 3.15
CA GLN A 18 25.46 4.28 3.26
C GLN A 18 26.12 3.10 2.52
N LYS A 19 25.53 1.90 2.59
CA LYS A 19 26.00 0.74 1.81
C LYS A 19 25.89 0.99 0.30
N MET A 20 24.78 1.56 -0.16
CA MET A 20 24.56 1.89 -1.57
C MET A 20 25.53 2.97 -2.07
N ASP A 21 25.76 4.01 -1.26
CA ASP A 21 26.68 5.11 -1.55
C ASP A 21 28.14 4.63 -1.59
N HIS A 22 28.52 3.73 -0.67
CA HIS A 22 29.85 3.10 -0.67
C HIS A 22 30.13 2.34 -1.97
N CYS A 23 29.10 1.73 -2.56
CA CYS A 23 29.20 0.98 -3.80
C CYS A 23 29.35 1.84 -5.06
N VAL A 24 29.27 3.17 -4.99
CA VAL A 24 29.52 4.05 -6.14
C VAL A 24 30.96 3.91 -6.64
N ASN A 25 31.93 3.84 -5.71
CA ASN A 25 33.36 3.87 -6.03
C ASN A 25 33.95 2.50 -6.40
N TYR A 26 33.32 1.41 -5.98
CA TYR A 26 33.76 0.03 -6.30
C TYR A 26 33.28 -0.45 -7.68
N SER A 27 32.52 0.39 -8.37
CA SER A 27 31.65 0.02 -9.47
C SER A 27 32.37 -0.02 -10.83
N GLU A 28 33.48 0.69 -11.00
CA GLU A 28 34.05 0.93 -12.34
C GLU A 28 34.82 -0.23 -12.97
N ASP A 29 35.32 -1.23 -12.23
CA ASP A 29 36.16 -2.28 -12.86
C ASP A 29 35.64 -3.72 -12.70
N GLN A 30 35.02 -4.08 -11.57
CA GLN A 30 34.80 -5.50 -11.24
C GLN A 30 33.53 -6.11 -11.86
N TYR A 31 32.55 -5.28 -12.27
CA TYR A 31 31.22 -5.77 -12.67
C TYR A 31 30.71 -5.26 -14.02
N ASN A 32 31.46 -4.40 -14.72
CA ASN A 32 31.00 -3.81 -16.01
C ASN A 32 30.62 -4.89 -17.03
N ASN A 33 31.45 -5.91 -17.18
CA ASN A 33 31.22 -7.02 -18.11
C ASN A 33 29.96 -7.83 -17.77
N LYS A 34 29.50 -7.83 -16.51
CA LYS A 34 28.27 -8.52 -16.11
C LYS A 34 27.02 -7.71 -16.41
N CYS A 35 27.16 -6.41 -16.63
CA CYS A 35 26.08 -5.47 -16.91
C CYS A 35 25.81 -5.28 -18.41
N ASP A 36 26.72 -5.72 -19.29
CA ASP A 36 26.60 -5.50 -20.73
C ASP A 36 25.45 -6.25 -21.40
N ASN A 37 25.06 -7.40 -20.85
CA ASN A 37 23.99 -8.24 -21.39
C ASN A 37 22.61 -7.92 -20.81
N ILE A 38 22.52 -6.93 -19.93
CA ILE A 38 21.26 -6.59 -19.26
C ILE A 38 20.48 -5.61 -20.13
N VAL A 39 19.33 -6.06 -20.61
CA VAL A 39 18.36 -5.23 -21.35
C VAL A 39 17.15 -4.98 -20.45
N MET A 40 16.81 -3.70 -20.26
CA MET A 40 15.60 -3.26 -19.57
C MET A 40 14.65 -2.61 -20.57
N ASP A 41 13.59 -3.32 -20.95
CA ASP A 41 12.64 -2.87 -21.98
C ASP A 41 11.50 -1.98 -21.45
N THR A 42 11.43 -1.75 -20.13
CA THR A 42 10.17 -1.30 -19.53
C THR A 42 9.96 0.22 -19.50
N TYR A 43 10.98 1.09 -19.65
CA TYR A 43 10.78 2.56 -19.50
C TYR A 43 11.79 3.45 -20.26
N GLY A 44 11.63 3.68 -21.57
CA GLY A 44 12.38 4.73 -22.32
C GLY A 44 13.92 4.68 -22.15
N ASN A 45 14.59 5.85 -22.03
CA ASN A 45 16.05 5.99 -21.83
C ASN A 45 16.61 5.37 -20.52
N SER A 46 15.79 4.68 -19.72
CA SER A 46 16.22 4.03 -18.48
C SER A 46 17.29 2.97 -18.69
N ASN A 47 17.40 2.40 -19.89
CA ASN A 47 18.39 1.35 -20.18
C ASN A 47 19.84 1.88 -20.04
N TYR A 48 20.11 3.11 -20.51
CA TYR A 48 21.44 3.72 -20.36
C TYR A 48 21.75 4.09 -18.91
N VAL A 49 20.77 4.68 -18.21
CA VAL A 49 20.90 5.05 -16.80
C VAL A 49 21.11 3.81 -15.93
N TYR A 50 20.38 2.73 -16.21
CA TYR A 50 20.55 1.46 -15.54
C TYR A 50 21.92 0.86 -15.80
N LYS A 51 22.38 0.81 -17.06
CA LYS A 51 23.68 0.23 -17.40
C LYS A 51 24.82 0.90 -16.62
N GLY A 52 24.77 2.24 -16.48
CA GLY A 52 25.72 3.00 -15.66
C GLY A 52 25.59 2.80 -14.14
N LYS A 53 24.49 2.20 -13.66
CA LYS A 53 24.23 1.94 -12.23
C LYS A 53 24.24 0.47 -11.85
N CYS A 54 24.28 -0.43 -12.82
CA CYS A 54 24.26 -1.87 -12.59
C CYS A 54 25.41 -2.36 -11.69
N PRO A 55 26.67 -1.91 -11.87
CA PRO A 55 27.76 -2.33 -10.99
C PRO A 55 27.54 -1.90 -9.52
N GLN A 56 26.98 -0.70 -9.30
CA GLN A 56 26.60 -0.20 -7.98
C GLN A 56 25.52 -1.10 -7.34
N ILE A 57 24.50 -1.49 -8.11
CA ILE A 57 23.42 -2.38 -7.66
C ILE A 57 23.96 -3.77 -7.28
N ILE A 58 24.86 -4.34 -8.09
CA ILE A 58 25.47 -5.65 -7.81
C ILE A 58 26.29 -5.61 -6.51
N CYS A 59 27.14 -4.59 -6.35
CA CYS A 59 27.90 -4.38 -5.13
C CYS A 59 26.97 -4.26 -3.91
N TYR A 60 25.90 -3.48 -4.04
CA TYR A 60 24.93 -3.29 -2.98
C TYR A 60 24.24 -4.60 -2.59
N LEU A 61 23.74 -5.37 -3.57
CA LEU A 61 23.10 -6.65 -3.33
C LEU A 61 24.03 -7.64 -2.61
N LYS A 62 25.31 -7.69 -2.98
CA LYS A 62 26.30 -8.48 -2.23
C LYS A 62 26.45 -8.02 -0.78
N SER A 63 26.43 -6.72 -0.52
CA SER A 63 26.57 -6.16 0.84
C SER A 63 25.37 -6.42 1.77
N ILE A 64 24.24 -6.86 1.20
CA ILE A 64 23.01 -7.18 1.94
C ILE A 64 22.60 -8.65 1.82
N LEU A 65 23.41 -9.47 1.14
CA LEU A 65 23.24 -10.91 1.07
C LEU A 65 23.65 -11.51 2.42
N HIS A 66 22.81 -12.39 2.96
CA HIS A 66 23.14 -13.11 4.18
C HIS A 66 24.25 -14.15 3.92
N ASP A 67 24.92 -14.58 4.99
CA ASP A 67 26.05 -15.52 4.92
C ASP A 67 25.64 -16.87 4.30
N ASP A 68 24.36 -17.23 4.40
CA ASP A 68 23.78 -18.43 3.77
C ASP A 68 23.74 -18.35 2.23
N GLN A 69 23.95 -17.15 1.66
CA GLN A 69 23.85 -16.84 0.23
C GLN A 69 22.49 -17.18 -0.41
N LYS A 70 21.47 -17.40 0.42
CA LYS A 70 20.13 -17.82 0.01
C LYS A 70 19.09 -16.72 0.18
N SER A 71 19.39 -15.71 1.00
CA SER A 71 18.44 -14.64 1.24
C SER A 71 19.13 -13.28 1.37
N PHE A 72 18.39 -12.24 1.02
CA PHE A 72 18.83 -10.86 1.20
C PHE A 72 18.11 -10.23 2.40
N SER A 73 18.72 -9.21 3.01
CA SER A 73 18.03 -8.41 4.03
C SER A 73 16.70 -7.86 3.49
N ALA A 74 15.61 -8.10 4.22
CA ALA A 74 14.29 -7.59 3.86
C ALA A 74 14.25 -6.07 3.78
N VAL A 75 14.90 -5.38 4.72
CA VAL A 75 14.98 -3.91 4.71
C VAL A 75 15.90 -3.43 3.59
N GLY A 76 16.99 -4.16 3.32
CA GLY A 76 17.89 -3.86 2.21
C GLY A 76 17.22 -3.94 0.84
N CYS A 77 16.38 -4.96 0.61
CA CYS A 77 15.61 -5.09 -0.62
C CYS A 77 14.56 -3.97 -0.76
N LYS A 78 13.85 -3.63 0.33
CA LYS A 78 12.94 -2.48 0.34
C LYS A 78 13.66 -1.17 0.03
N TYR A 79 14.86 -0.99 0.57
CA TYR A 79 15.68 0.19 0.27
C TYR A 79 16.10 0.22 -1.21
N LEU A 80 16.51 -0.92 -1.81
CA LEU A 80 16.81 -0.98 -3.24
C LEU A 80 15.60 -0.61 -4.10
N ASN A 81 14.42 -1.13 -3.77
CA ASN A 81 13.18 -0.78 -4.46
C ASN A 81 12.85 0.73 -4.33
N TYR A 82 13.03 1.31 -3.15
CA TYR A 82 12.94 2.76 -2.94
C TYR A 82 13.97 3.53 -3.78
N TRP A 83 15.23 3.11 -3.78
CA TRP A 83 16.32 3.75 -4.51
C TRP A 83 16.08 3.73 -6.04
N VAL A 84 15.51 2.64 -6.57
CA VAL A 84 15.08 2.59 -7.99
C VAL A 84 14.05 3.68 -8.29
N TYR A 85 13.04 3.85 -7.45
CA TYR A 85 12.05 4.92 -7.63
C TYR A 85 12.66 6.32 -7.46
N HIS A 86 13.44 6.49 -6.41
CA HIS A 86 13.90 7.79 -5.95
C HIS A 86 15.07 8.32 -6.78
N ASP A 87 16.11 7.51 -6.94
CA ASP A 87 17.40 7.91 -7.53
C ASP A 87 17.48 7.51 -9.01
N LEU A 88 17.10 6.28 -9.37
CA LEU A 88 17.21 5.81 -10.76
C LEU A 88 16.16 6.48 -11.67
N LEU A 89 14.91 6.57 -11.20
CA LEU A 89 13.80 7.15 -11.97
C LEU A 89 13.55 8.64 -11.66
N ASN A 90 14.27 9.21 -10.69
CA ASN A 90 14.08 10.58 -10.23
C ASN A 90 12.60 10.91 -9.94
N ARG A 91 11.88 9.98 -9.31
CA ARG A 91 10.47 10.11 -8.91
C ARG A 91 9.49 10.43 -10.06
N LYS A 92 9.88 10.24 -11.33
CA LYS A 92 9.04 10.60 -12.50
C LYS A 92 7.81 9.71 -12.67
N TYR A 93 7.85 8.49 -12.16
CA TYR A 93 6.80 7.50 -12.32
C TYR A 93 6.28 7.07 -10.96
N ILE A 94 4.96 6.92 -10.85
CA ILE A 94 4.29 6.45 -9.63
C ILE A 94 3.77 5.00 -9.78
N THR A 95 3.88 4.42 -10.97
CA THR A 95 3.41 3.06 -11.27
C THR A 95 4.46 2.29 -12.09
N GLY A 96 4.47 0.97 -11.88
CA GLY A 96 5.36 0.02 -12.57
C GLY A 96 6.79 0.00 -12.02
N ILE A 97 7.00 0.58 -10.84
CA ILE A 97 8.29 0.54 -10.14
C ILE A 97 8.56 -0.89 -9.69
N LEU A 98 7.53 -1.57 -9.19
CA LEU A 98 7.62 -3.00 -8.87
C LEU A 98 8.04 -3.84 -10.08
N SER A 99 7.45 -3.58 -11.25
CA SER A 99 7.82 -4.29 -12.49
C SER A 99 9.28 -4.04 -12.84
N LEU A 100 9.73 -2.78 -12.78
CA LEU A 100 11.12 -2.43 -13.03
C LEU A 100 12.08 -3.09 -12.03
N TYR A 101 11.73 -3.09 -10.74
CA TYR A 101 12.50 -3.76 -9.69
C TYR A 101 12.59 -5.28 -9.94
N HIS A 102 11.50 -5.92 -10.35
CA HIS A 102 11.48 -7.34 -10.70
C HIS A 102 12.30 -7.65 -11.95
N SER A 103 12.21 -6.82 -12.99
CA SER A 103 13.02 -6.95 -14.21
C SER A 103 14.50 -6.80 -13.89
N LEU A 104 14.87 -5.80 -13.09
CA LEU A 104 16.23 -5.59 -12.59
C LEU A 104 16.76 -6.84 -11.91
N LEU A 105 16.00 -7.44 -10.97
CA LEU A 105 16.45 -8.66 -10.27
C LEU A 105 16.53 -9.87 -11.20
N THR A 106 15.62 -9.98 -12.17
CA THR A 106 15.62 -11.06 -13.19
C THR A 106 16.90 -11.02 -14.01
N ASN A 107 17.36 -9.83 -14.36
CA ASN A 107 18.56 -9.70 -15.17
C ASN A 107 19.87 -10.03 -14.42
N LEU A 108 19.79 -10.36 -13.12
CA LEU A 108 20.94 -10.70 -12.29
C LEU A 108 21.07 -12.21 -11.97
N TYR A 109 20.29 -13.08 -12.64
CA TYR A 109 20.36 -14.54 -12.45
C TYR A 109 21.73 -15.16 -12.74
N SER A 110 22.57 -14.51 -13.56
CA SER A 110 23.94 -14.96 -13.81
C SER A 110 24.91 -14.69 -12.65
N ILE A 111 24.49 -13.92 -11.64
CA ILE A 111 25.34 -13.41 -10.57
C ILE A 111 24.92 -13.97 -9.20
N PHE A 112 23.62 -14.10 -8.97
CA PHE A 112 23.06 -14.53 -7.70
C PHE A 112 22.24 -15.82 -7.86
N SER A 113 22.11 -16.59 -6.78
CA SER A 113 21.30 -17.79 -6.78
C SER A 113 19.83 -17.46 -7.10
N GLU A 114 19.17 -18.38 -7.80
CA GLU A 114 17.76 -18.21 -8.14
C GLU A 114 16.86 -18.10 -6.90
N GLU A 115 17.21 -18.83 -5.84
CA GLU A 115 16.53 -18.79 -4.54
C GLU A 115 16.59 -17.38 -3.93
N ALA A 116 17.78 -16.77 -3.86
CA ALA A 116 17.96 -15.44 -3.30
C ALA A 116 17.19 -14.37 -4.10
N LEU A 117 17.20 -14.46 -5.44
CA LEU A 117 16.48 -13.52 -6.29
C LEU A 117 14.95 -13.68 -6.16
N LYS A 118 14.45 -14.92 -6.05
CA LYS A 118 13.02 -15.19 -5.78
C LYS A 118 12.59 -14.62 -4.43
N ASP A 119 13.44 -14.73 -3.42
CA ASP A 119 13.20 -14.14 -2.10
C ASP A 119 13.21 -12.60 -2.15
N ALA A 120 14.20 -11.98 -2.80
CA ALA A 120 14.28 -10.52 -2.96
C ALA A 120 13.05 -9.92 -3.66
N LYS A 121 12.51 -10.60 -4.67
CA LYS A 121 11.30 -10.16 -5.39
C LYS A 121 10.06 -10.04 -4.51
N LYS A 122 10.02 -10.72 -3.35
CA LYS A 122 8.93 -10.64 -2.36
C LYS A 122 9.11 -9.47 -1.38
N LYS A 123 10.29 -8.86 -1.33
CA LYS A 123 10.71 -7.86 -0.33
C LYS A 123 10.76 -6.46 -0.96
N TYR A 124 9.60 -5.87 -1.20
CA TYR A 124 9.48 -4.56 -1.85
C TYR A 124 8.51 -3.62 -1.11
N ILE A 125 8.43 -2.38 -1.57
CA ILE A 125 7.46 -1.38 -1.15
C ILE A 125 6.41 -1.28 -2.27
N GLN A 126 5.14 -1.33 -1.91
CA GLN A 126 4.04 -1.13 -2.86
C GLN A 126 4.21 0.23 -3.54
N ASP A 127 4.03 0.30 -4.86
CA ASP A 127 4.23 1.53 -5.64
C ASP A 127 3.45 2.73 -5.05
N ILE A 128 2.24 2.48 -4.54
CA ILE A 128 1.37 3.49 -3.90
C ILE A 128 1.93 4.06 -2.60
N ASP A 129 2.78 3.31 -1.89
CA ASP A 129 3.38 3.73 -0.61
C ASP A 129 4.71 4.51 -0.82
N LEU A 130 5.32 4.45 -2.01
CA LEU A 130 6.63 5.08 -2.28
C LEU A 130 6.64 6.60 -2.08
N PRO A 131 5.63 7.39 -2.52
CA PRO A 131 5.60 8.82 -2.27
C PRO A 131 5.53 9.16 -0.77
N GLU A 132 4.71 8.44 0.00
CA GLU A 132 4.56 8.64 1.44
C GLU A 132 5.86 8.31 2.17
N ILE A 133 6.47 7.16 1.84
CA ILE A 133 7.77 6.75 2.39
C ILE A 133 8.86 7.78 2.07
N THR A 134 8.85 8.33 0.87
CA THR A 134 9.80 9.38 0.46
C THR A 134 9.65 10.63 1.33
N ALA A 135 8.42 11.07 1.58
CA ALA A 135 8.16 12.21 2.44
C ALA A 135 8.67 11.96 3.87
N ILE A 136 8.34 10.80 4.45
CA ILE A 136 8.77 10.42 5.80
C ILE A 136 10.30 10.34 5.90
N PHE A 137 10.95 9.73 4.92
CA PHE A 137 12.40 9.58 4.89
C PHE A 137 13.12 10.94 4.78
N ASN A 138 12.61 11.85 3.94
CA ASN A 138 13.16 13.21 3.81
C ASN A 138 12.98 14.00 5.12
N MET A 139 11.80 13.91 5.76
CA MET A 139 11.54 14.55 7.05
C MET A 139 12.51 14.04 8.13
N ASN A 140 12.70 12.73 8.23
CA ASN A 140 13.63 12.13 9.20
C ASN A 140 15.07 12.58 8.92
N SER A 141 15.48 12.65 7.64
CA SER A 141 16.81 13.12 7.25
C SER A 141 17.06 14.56 7.72
N CYS A 142 16.08 15.45 7.56
CA CYS A 142 16.14 16.82 8.09
C CYS A 142 16.31 16.84 9.62
N LEU A 143 15.51 16.05 10.34
CA LEU A 143 15.56 15.98 11.80
C LEU A 143 16.90 15.45 12.31
N ASP A 144 17.47 14.44 11.64
CA ASP A 144 18.80 13.89 11.96
C ASP A 144 19.92 14.90 11.73
N ILE A 145 19.80 15.77 10.71
CA ILE A 145 20.74 16.87 10.48
C ILE A 145 20.64 17.89 11.61
N LYS A 146 19.43 18.34 11.96
CA LYS A 146 19.21 19.27 13.07
C LYS A 146 19.77 18.74 14.38
N LYS A 147 19.54 17.45 14.67
CA LYS A 147 20.04 16.81 15.89
C LYS A 147 21.58 16.82 15.97
N ARG A 148 22.26 16.66 14.83
CA ARG A 148 23.73 16.62 14.76
C ARG A 148 24.37 18.02 14.74
N LYS A 149 23.81 18.95 13.96
CA LYS A 149 24.39 20.29 13.73
C LYS A 149 23.80 21.38 14.63
N GLY A 150 22.73 21.08 15.38
CA GLY A 150 21.96 22.07 16.16
C GLY A 150 21.02 22.93 15.32
N GLN A 151 21.22 22.99 14.01
CA GLN A 151 20.42 23.75 13.05
C GLN A 151 20.21 22.96 11.75
N TYR A 152 19.16 23.29 11.00
CA TYR A 152 19.01 22.76 9.65
C TYR A 152 20.05 23.36 8.71
N ASP A 153 20.29 22.68 7.60
CA ASP A 153 21.18 23.21 6.58
C ASP A 153 20.52 24.41 5.88
N ALA A 154 21.21 25.54 5.82
CA ALA A 154 20.64 26.80 5.32
C ALA A 154 20.22 26.73 3.84
N GLY A 155 20.76 25.75 3.09
CA GLY A 155 20.42 25.52 1.69
C GLY A 155 19.21 24.60 1.46
N ASP A 156 18.67 23.94 2.48
CA ASP A 156 17.56 22.99 2.31
C ASP A 156 16.21 23.64 2.63
N HIS A 157 15.56 24.17 1.59
CA HIS A 157 14.25 24.81 1.68
C HIS A 157 13.20 23.89 2.34
N PHE A 158 13.21 22.60 2.02
CA PHE A 158 12.28 21.64 2.57
C PHE A 158 12.48 21.46 4.07
N CYS A 159 13.73 21.31 4.53
CA CYS A 159 14.01 21.20 5.96
C CYS A 159 13.62 22.46 6.75
N LYS A 160 13.79 23.64 6.15
CA LYS A 160 13.38 24.91 6.75
C LYS A 160 11.85 25.03 6.87
N GLU A 161 11.12 24.69 5.81
CA GLU A 161 9.65 24.67 5.86
C GLU A 161 9.14 23.66 6.90
N LEU A 162 9.79 22.49 7.00
CA LEU A 162 9.48 21.50 8.03
C LEU A 162 9.70 22.05 9.44
N GLU A 163 10.77 22.82 9.67
CA GLU A 163 11.02 23.50 10.94
C GLU A 163 9.89 24.44 11.32
N GLU A 164 9.51 25.33 10.41
CA GLU A 164 8.46 26.31 10.61
C GLU A 164 7.13 25.63 10.89
N TYR A 165 6.84 24.53 10.19
CA TYR A 165 5.65 23.73 10.41
C TYR A 165 5.65 23.07 11.80
N ILE A 166 6.76 22.44 12.21
CA ILE A 166 6.91 21.85 13.55
C ILE A 166 6.74 22.91 14.63
N TYR A 167 7.37 24.08 14.46
CA TYR A 167 7.26 25.20 15.39
C TYR A 167 5.81 25.68 15.54
N LYS A 168 5.11 25.89 14.41
CA LYS A 168 3.71 26.31 14.39
C LYS A 168 2.78 25.28 15.01
N TYR A 169 3.01 23.99 14.74
CA TYR A 169 2.24 22.92 15.35
C TYR A 169 2.43 22.90 16.86
N ASN A 170 3.68 22.93 17.33
CA ASN A 170 4.02 22.89 18.75
C ASN A 170 3.49 24.10 19.53
N SER A 171 3.50 25.29 18.94
CA SER A 171 2.93 26.48 19.59
C SER A 171 1.41 26.38 19.76
N LEU A 172 0.71 25.80 18.77
CA LEU A 172 -0.74 25.57 18.85
C LEU A 172 -1.11 24.47 19.86
N THR A 173 -0.34 23.39 19.96
CA THR A 173 -0.56 22.35 20.99
C THR A 173 -0.25 22.86 22.38
N ASN A 174 0.88 23.54 22.60
CA ASN A 174 1.20 24.14 23.89
C ASN A 174 0.16 25.19 24.33
N TYR A 175 -0.37 25.97 23.39
CA TYR A 175 -1.47 26.90 23.65
C TYR A 175 -2.75 26.16 24.08
N LYS A 176 -3.13 25.07 23.38
CA LYS A 176 -4.29 24.26 23.77
C LYS A 176 -4.11 23.55 25.12
N ASP A 177 -2.91 23.04 25.41
CA ASP A 177 -2.60 22.41 26.69
C ASP A 177 -2.61 23.43 27.85
N SER A 178 -2.27 24.69 27.58
CA SER A 178 -2.42 25.78 28.55
C SER A 178 -3.89 26.14 28.81
N ILE A 179 -4.77 26.01 27.80
CA ILE A 179 -6.22 26.23 27.95
C ILE A 179 -6.88 25.07 28.68
N THR A 180 -6.51 23.82 28.39
CA THR A 180 -7.03 22.64 29.09
C THR A 180 -6.49 22.53 30.51
N GLY A 181 -5.24 22.96 30.76
CA GLY A 181 -4.66 23.08 32.10
C GLY A 181 -5.29 24.19 32.96
N ALA A 182 -5.73 25.29 32.36
CA ALA A 182 -6.46 26.37 33.04
C ALA A 182 -7.96 26.08 33.20
N SER A 183 -8.50 25.09 32.49
CA SER A 183 -9.93 24.77 32.46
C SER A 183 -10.30 23.53 33.29
N HIS A 184 -9.85 23.44 34.54
CA HIS A 184 -10.46 22.54 35.52
C HIS A 184 -10.76 23.23 36.87
N LYS A 185 -11.64 24.24 36.79
CA LYS A 185 -12.78 24.37 37.71
C LYS A 185 -14.06 24.53 36.90
N ILE A 186 -14.34 23.56 36.03
CA ILE A 186 -15.69 23.40 35.48
C ILE A 186 -16.49 22.69 36.56
N SER A 187 -17.54 23.34 37.05
CA SER A 187 -18.45 22.76 38.02
C SER A 187 -18.98 21.42 37.52
N HIS A 188 -19.11 20.49 38.44
CA HIS A 188 -19.64 19.14 38.21
C HIS A 188 -21.04 19.23 37.57
N CYS A 189 -21.14 19.17 36.25
CA CYS A 189 -22.40 18.85 35.60
C CYS A 189 -22.66 17.38 35.85
N LYS A 190 -23.67 17.08 36.68
CA LYS A 190 -24.23 15.73 36.86
C LYS A 190 -24.61 15.18 35.49
N THR A 191 -23.77 14.31 34.94
CA THR A 191 -24.17 13.44 33.84
C THR A 191 -25.15 12.42 34.42
N ASN A 192 -26.39 12.41 33.92
CA ASN A 192 -27.38 11.41 34.28
C ASN A 192 -26.90 10.01 33.89
N THR A 193 -26.30 9.32 34.86
CA THR A 193 -25.73 7.97 34.75
C THR A 193 -26.76 6.91 34.35
N SER A 194 -28.05 7.22 34.45
CA SER A 194 -29.15 6.34 34.06
C SER A 194 -29.20 6.08 32.55
N ALA A 195 -28.95 7.08 31.70
CA ALA A 195 -29.09 6.94 30.25
C ALA A 195 -28.04 5.99 29.64
N ASN A 196 -26.81 5.97 30.17
CA ASN A 196 -25.75 5.10 29.69
C ASN A 196 -25.92 3.63 30.10
N ILE A 197 -26.74 3.34 31.11
CA ILE A 197 -27.06 1.96 31.53
C ILE A 197 -28.28 1.45 30.78
N ILE A 198 -29.29 2.30 30.55
CA ILE A 198 -30.56 1.89 29.92
C ILE A 198 -30.36 1.39 28.48
N ILE A 199 -29.51 2.04 27.69
CA ILE A 199 -29.28 1.68 26.28
C ILE A 199 -28.72 0.25 26.11
N PRO A 200 -27.62 -0.16 26.79
CA PRO A 200 -27.11 -1.52 26.67
C PRO A 200 -28.08 -2.56 27.23
N THR A 201 -28.82 -2.25 28.31
CA THR A 201 -29.82 -3.19 28.86
C THR A 201 -30.96 -3.47 27.89
N ILE A 202 -31.46 -2.45 27.18
CA ILE A 202 -32.51 -2.63 26.15
C ILE A 202 -31.99 -3.47 24.98
N LEU A 203 -30.76 -3.22 24.50
CA LEU A 203 -30.14 -4.00 23.42
C LEU A 203 -29.97 -5.48 23.79
N ILE A 204 -29.53 -5.78 25.01
CA ILE A 204 -29.37 -7.15 25.51
C ILE A 204 -30.72 -7.88 25.60
N LEU A 205 -31.82 -7.18 25.92
CA LEU A 205 -33.15 -7.78 25.99
C LEU A 205 -33.80 -7.98 24.62
N LEU A 206 -33.55 -7.08 23.67
CA LEU A 206 -34.15 -7.17 22.34
C LEU A 206 -33.56 -8.29 21.48
N ILE A 207 -32.24 -8.52 21.54
CA ILE A 207 -31.58 -9.52 20.68
C ILE A 207 -32.13 -10.95 20.90
N PRO A 208 -32.25 -11.48 22.13
CA PRO A 208 -32.85 -12.78 22.38
C PRO A 208 -34.32 -12.83 22.00
N GLY A 209 -35.07 -11.73 22.21
CA GLY A 209 -36.48 -11.63 21.81
C GLY A 209 -36.66 -11.77 20.30
N PHE A 210 -35.84 -11.06 19.50
CA PHE A 210 -35.84 -11.19 18.05
C PHE A 210 -35.45 -12.60 17.61
N LEU A 211 -34.38 -13.17 18.18
CA LEU A 211 -33.96 -14.54 17.89
C LEU A 211 -35.05 -15.56 18.24
N PHE A 212 -35.77 -15.37 19.34
CA PHE A 212 -36.90 -16.22 19.73
C PHE A 212 -38.08 -16.10 18.75
N THR A 213 -38.40 -14.90 18.27
CA THR A 213 -39.42 -14.74 17.22
C THR A 213 -39.02 -15.41 15.92
N PHE A 214 -37.75 -15.33 15.49
CA PHE A 214 -37.27 -16.03 14.29
C PHE A 214 -37.23 -17.55 14.48
N TYR A 215 -36.84 -18.02 15.67
CA TYR A 215 -36.78 -19.45 15.98
C TYR A 215 -38.18 -20.07 16.05
N LYS A 216 -39.13 -19.41 16.74
CA LYS A 216 -40.51 -19.89 16.84
C LYS A 216 -41.26 -19.85 15.51
N VAL A 217 -40.98 -18.86 14.66
CA VAL A 217 -41.53 -18.80 13.30
C VAL A 217 -40.96 -19.91 12.40
N ASN A 218 -39.75 -20.41 12.68
CA ASN A 218 -39.16 -21.51 11.90
C ASN A 218 -39.69 -22.89 12.29
N ASP A 219 -40.12 -23.12 13.54
CA ASP A 219 -40.72 -24.40 13.94
C ASP A 219 -42.19 -24.56 13.49
N ASP A 220 -42.93 -23.46 13.27
CA ASP A 220 -44.31 -23.50 12.73
C ASP A 220 -44.39 -23.33 11.19
N VAL A 221 -43.26 -23.16 10.48
CA VAL A 221 -43.21 -23.01 9.00
C VAL A 221 -42.57 -24.25 8.35
N ILE A 222 -43.03 -25.43 8.78
CA ILE A 222 -43.06 -26.59 7.89
C ILE A 222 -44.38 -26.47 7.12
N ILE A 223 -44.29 -26.02 5.87
CA ILE A 223 -45.33 -25.87 4.84
C ILE A 223 -46.02 -24.48 4.78
N THR A 224 -45.38 -23.49 4.15
CA THR A 224 -46.14 -22.51 3.32
C THR A 224 -45.27 -21.88 2.21
N PRO A 225 -45.68 -21.92 0.92
CA PRO A 225 -44.96 -21.27 -0.16
C PRO A 225 -45.36 -19.79 -0.24
N HIS A 226 -44.71 -18.95 0.57
CA HIS A 226 -44.92 -17.49 0.54
C HIS A 226 -43.62 -16.72 0.24
N ASN A 227 -42.91 -17.17 -0.79
CA ASN A 227 -41.70 -16.53 -1.29
C ASN A 227 -41.90 -15.76 -2.62
N SER A 228 -43.09 -15.15 -2.84
CA SER A 228 -43.37 -14.44 -4.10
C SER A 228 -43.20 -12.92 -4.02
N ARG A 229 -43.29 -12.28 -2.84
CA ARG A 229 -43.24 -10.82 -2.73
C ARG A 229 -41.82 -10.27 -2.57
N PHE A 230 -40.97 -10.95 -1.82
CA PHE A 230 -39.58 -10.53 -1.62
C PHE A 230 -38.73 -10.70 -2.89
N HIS A 231 -38.85 -11.84 -3.57
CA HIS A 231 -38.19 -12.04 -4.87
C HIS A 231 -38.67 -11.04 -5.92
N ARG A 232 -39.96 -10.67 -5.93
CA ARG A 232 -40.49 -9.65 -6.84
C ARG A 232 -39.96 -8.25 -6.51
N GLY A 233 -39.77 -7.94 -5.23
CA GLY A 233 -39.11 -6.70 -4.80
C GLY A 233 -37.67 -6.60 -5.29
N ILE A 234 -36.89 -7.68 -5.10
CA ILE A 234 -35.50 -7.75 -5.54
C ILE A 234 -35.39 -7.67 -7.08
N ALA A 235 -36.23 -8.41 -7.81
CA ALA A 235 -36.27 -8.36 -9.28
C ALA A 235 -36.62 -6.97 -9.82
N ASN A 236 -37.55 -6.25 -9.17
CA ASN A 236 -37.91 -4.88 -9.55
C ASN A 236 -36.76 -3.89 -9.32
N ILE A 237 -35.96 -4.07 -8.26
CA ILE A 237 -34.79 -3.22 -7.99
C ILE A 237 -33.71 -3.48 -9.05
N ILE A 238 -33.42 -4.74 -9.38
CA ILE A 238 -32.43 -5.12 -10.40
C ILE A 238 -32.83 -4.55 -11.77
N ASN A 239 -34.09 -4.70 -12.19
CA ASN A 239 -34.58 -4.14 -13.46
C ASN A 239 -34.49 -2.60 -13.52
N LYS A 240 -34.73 -1.92 -12.40
CA LYS A 240 -34.63 -0.45 -12.34
C LYS A 240 -33.19 0.03 -12.51
N TRP A 241 -32.22 -0.70 -11.96
CA TRP A 241 -30.79 -0.40 -12.13
C TRP A 241 -30.30 -0.63 -13.57
N CYS A 242 -30.72 -1.72 -14.21
CA CYS A 242 -30.36 -1.99 -15.60
C CYS A 242 -30.90 -0.90 -16.56
N ASN A 243 -32.13 -0.43 -16.35
CA ASN A 243 -32.70 0.65 -17.16
C ASN A 243 -31.97 2.00 -16.99
N ILE A 244 -31.58 2.36 -15.77
CA ILE A 244 -30.84 3.60 -15.50
C ILE A 244 -29.47 3.56 -16.19
N HIS A 245 -28.82 2.39 -16.18
CA HIS A 245 -27.51 2.22 -16.82
C HIS A 245 -27.59 2.25 -18.36
N GLN A 246 -28.74 1.88 -18.94
CA GLN A 246 -29.00 1.94 -20.38
C GLN A 246 -29.29 3.37 -20.86
N ILE A 247 -30.09 4.15 -20.11
CA ILE A 247 -30.39 5.56 -20.42
C ILE A 247 -29.12 6.42 -20.42
N LYS A 248 -28.20 6.15 -19.49
CA LYS A 248 -26.93 6.88 -19.38
C LYS A 248 -25.89 6.48 -20.44
N ARG A 249 -26.08 5.32 -21.10
CA ARG A 249 -25.17 4.79 -22.13
C ARG A 249 -25.63 5.16 -23.54
N ASN A 250 -26.93 5.35 -23.76
CA ASN A 250 -27.50 5.75 -25.05
C ASN A 250 -27.24 7.22 -25.42
N SER A 251 -26.68 8.04 -24.53
CA SER A 251 -26.30 9.43 -24.83
C SER A 251 -24.86 9.59 -25.37
N LEU A 252 -24.08 8.51 -25.51
CA LEU A 252 -22.64 8.63 -25.79
C LEU A 252 -22.03 7.62 -26.77
N GLN A 253 -22.80 6.80 -27.51
CA GLN A 253 -22.22 6.02 -28.63
C GLN A 253 -23.27 5.36 -29.54
N GLN A 254 -22.96 5.29 -30.84
CA GLN A 254 -23.66 4.50 -31.87
C GLN A 254 -23.65 2.98 -31.56
N PRO A 255 -24.62 2.22 -32.10
CA PRO A 255 -24.92 0.88 -31.64
C PRO A 255 -24.09 -0.19 -32.35
N ASP A 256 -23.23 -0.89 -31.61
CA ASP A 256 -22.81 -2.24 -31.98
C ASP A 256 -23.13 -3.22 -30.83
N THR A 257 -24.24 -3.92 -31.05
CA THR A 257 -24.57 -5.31 -30.67
C THR A 257 -23.90 -5.91 -29.41
N CYS A 258 -24.61 -5.87 -28.28
CA CYS A 258 -24.37 -6.80 -27.17
C CYS A 258 -25.11 -8.12 -27.45
N ASN A 259 -24.40 -9.12 -27.97
CA ASN A 259 -24.83 -10.51 -27.85
C ASN A 259 -24.67 -10.93 -26.38
N SER A 260 -25.78 -11.01 -25.65
CA SER A 260 -25.81 -11.69 -24.35
C SER A 260 -25.68 -13.19 -24.59
N ILE A 261 -24.51 -13.73 -24.27
CA ILE A 261 -24.29 -15.16 -24.08
C ILE A 261 -25.22 -15.59 -22.93
N LEU A 262 -26.34 -16.18 -23.31
CA LEU A 262 -27.21 -16.95 -22.43
C LEU A 262 -26.45 -18.20 -22.03
N TRP A 263 -26.07 -18.26 -20.76
CA TRP A 263 -25.56 -19.45 -20.10
C TRP A 263 -26.71 -20.46 -19.93
N GLU A 264 -27.07 -21.14 -21.02
CA GLU A 264 -27.79 -22.42 -20.95
C GLU A 264 -26.77 -23.54 -21.08
N SER A 265 -26.16 -23.95 -19.97
CA SER A 265 -25.51 -25.25 -19.88
C SER A 265 -26.51 -26.27 -19.32
N ARG A 266 -27.47 -26.67 -20.15
CA ARG A 266 -28.19 -27.93 -19.96
C ARG A 266 -27.49 -29.00 -20.80
N TYR A 267 -26.84 -29.91 -20.08
CA TYR A 267 -26.40 -31.23 -20.48
C TYR A 267 -27.05 -31.75 -21.76
N ASN A 268 -26.25 -31.99 -22.80
CA ASN A 268 -26.52 -32.98 -23.84
C ASN A 268 -25.26 -33.15 -24.71
N MET A 269 -24.53 -34.25 -24.50
CA MET A 269 -23.87 -35.00 -25.58
C MET A 269 -23.80 -36.48 -25.20
N LEU A 270 -24.75 -37.24 -25.74
CA LEU A 270 -24.67 -38.69 -25.94
C LEU A 270 -24.30 -38.93 -27.42
N TYR A 271 -23.27 -39.76 -27.64
CA TYR A 271 -22.92 -40.62 -28.80
C TYR A 271 -23.03 -40.04 -30.23
N ASN A 272 -22.12 -40.29 -31.18
CA ASN A 272 -21.67 -41.61 -31.59
C ASN A 272 -20.43 -41.57 -32.52
N THR A 273 -19.81 -42.74 -32.64
CA THR A 273 -18.69 -43.22 -33.45
C THR A 273 -18.71 -42.92 -34.95
N THR A 274 -17.51 -42.81 -35.54
CA THR A 274 -17.04 -43.72 -36.60
C THR A 274 -15.53 -43.87 -36.51
#